data_AF-A0A0N0MZU5-F1
#
_entry.id   AF-A0A0N0MZU5-F1
#
_cell.length_a   1.000
_cell.length_b   1.000
_cell.length_c   1.000
_cell.angle_alpha   90.00
_cell.angle_beta   90.00
_cell.angle_gamma   90.00
#
_symmetry.space_group_name_H-M   'P 1'
#
loop_
_entity.id
_entity.type
_entity.pdbx_description
1 polymer ?
#
loop_
_entity_poly.entity_id
_entity_poly.type
_entity_poly.pdbx_seq_one_letter_code
_entity_poly.pdbx_strand_id
1 'polypeptide(L)'
;MVGGWWHRRFSPEIDLVGADRGPVAGTSHFAGSVKWLGKPFDRHDLTALAQGAAKVPGFTPGTSGLAVVSLSATPLPEGEIELVWGPRDVVAAWRP
;
A
#
# COMPACT_ATOMS: atom_id res chain seq x y z
N MET A 1 -5.20 -7.73 -10.50
CA MET A 1 -3.97 -8.47 -10.13
C MET A 1 -3.23 -7.69 -9.05
N VAL A 2 -2.25 -8.28 -8.35
CA VAL A 2 -1.39 -7.56 -7.39
C VAL A 2 0.06 -7.63 -7.88
N GLY A 3 0.75 -6.50 -7.92
CA GLY A 3 2.15 -6.40 -8.33
C GLY A 3 2.86 -5.17 -7.74
N GLY A 4 4.18 -5.12 -7.83
CA GLY A 4 4.98 -3.98 -7.39
C GLY A 4 5.13 -2.92 -8.47
N TRP A 5 5.19 -1.64 -8.09
CA TRP A 5 5.41 -0.52 -9.00
C TRP A 5 6.73 0.18 -8.66
N TRP A 6 7.66 0.26 -9.61
CA TRP A 6 8.99 0.86 -9.36
C TRP A 6 9.25 2.05 -10.27
N HIS A 7 9.35 3.25 -9.70
CA HIS A 7 9.81 4.42 -10.44
C HIS A 7 11.36 4.49 -10.41
N ARG A 8 11.98 4.97 -11.50
CA ARG A 8 13.46 5.02 -11.71
C ARG A 8 14.24 5.86 -10.67
N ARG A 9 13.58 6.42 -9.65
CA ARG A 9 14.18 7.23 -8.58
C ARG A 9 14.42 6.50 -7.26
N PHE A 10 14.19 5.19 -7.17
CA PHE A 10 14.49 4.40 -5.96
C PHE A 10 13.82 4.95 -4.68
N SER A 11 12.65 5.58 -4.85
CA SER A 11 11.76 5.95 -3.74
C SER A 11 10.83 4.77 -3.49
N PRO A 12 10.97 4.03 -2.36
CA PRO A 12 10.24 2.79 -2.09
C PRO A 12 8.79 3.04 -1.62
N GLU A 13 8.13 4.07 -2.15
CA GLU A 13 6.86 4.54 -1.58
C GLU A 13 5.66 3.67 -1.97
N ILE A 14 5.76 2.85 -3.03
CA ILE A 14 4.67 1.98 -3.52
C ILE A 14 5.20 0.59 -3.86
N ASP A 15 4.98 -0.36 -2.95
CA ASP A 15 5.37 -1.76 -3.10
C ASP A 15 4.22 -2.64 -3.61
N LEU A 16 2.98 -2.17 -3.47
CA LEU A 16 1.76 -2.90 -3.77
C LEU A 16 0.84 -2.06 -4.65
N VAL A 17 0.35 -2.65 -5.73
CA VAL A 17 -0.75 -2.10 -6.52
C VAL A 17 -1.76 -3.21 -6.77
N GLY A 18 -3.01 -2.98 -6.38
CA GLY A 18 -4.15 -3.84 -6.71
C GLY A 18 -5.01 -3.19 -7.77
N ALA A 19 -5.15 -3.83 -8.93
CA ALA A 19 -5.92 -3.31 -10.06
C ALA A 19 -6.88 -4.34 -10.65
N ASP A 20 -7.77 -3.90 -11.54
CA ASP A 20 -8.75 -4.72 -12.22
C ASP A 20 -8.12 -5.87 -13.04
N ARG A 21 -8.89 -6.95 -13.28
CA ARG A 21 -8.47 -8.12 -14.07
C ARG A 21 -8.79 -7.89 -15.56
N GLY A 22 -8.07 -6.98 -16.20
CA GLY A 22 -8.10 -6.77 -17.66
C GLY A 22 -6.74 -7.06 -18.31
N PRO A 23 -6.67 -7.30 -19.63
CA PRO A 23 -5.40 -7.45 -20.35
C PRO A 23 -4.53 -6.19 -20.30
N VAL A 24 -5.15 -5.02 -20.11
CA VAL A 24 -4.52 -3.77 -19.66
C VAL A 24 -5.38 -3.27 -18.50
N ALA A 25 -4.81 -3.14 -17.30
CA ALA A 25 -5.54 -2.65 -16.14
C ALA A 25 -5.88 -1.16 -16.31
N GLY A 26 -7.16 -0.81 -16.20
CA GLY A 26 -7.66 0.55 -16.37
C GLY A 26 -7.95 1.27 -15.06
N THR A 27 -8.05 0.56 -13.93
CA THR A 27 -8.41 1.15 -12.64
C THR A 27 -7.63 0.52 -11.50
N SER A 28 -7.03 1.36 -10.66
CA SER A 28 -6.38 0.93 -9.43
C SER A 28 -7.39 0.95 -8.28
N HIS A 29 -7.55 -0.19 -7.62
CA HIS A 29 -8.36 -0.31 -6.41
C HIS A 29 -7.58 0.13 -5.18
N PHE A 30 -6.28 -0.16 -5.13
CA PHE A 30 -5.42 0.32 -4.07
C PHE A 30 -3.96 0.47 -4.52
N ALA A 31 -3.24 1.35 -3.82
CA ALA A 31 -1.80 1.41 -3.83
C ALA A 31 -1.28 1.34 -2.39
N GLY A 32 -0.13 0.74 -2.17
CA GLY A 32 0.32 0.44 -0.82
C GLY A 32 1.81 0.24 -0.68
N SER A 33 2.27 0.20 0.56
CA SER A 33 3.68 0.01 0.92
C SER A 33 3.86 -1.07 1.98
N VAL A 34 5.02 -1.73 1.93
CA VAL A 34 5.46 -2.73 2.88
C VAL A 34 6.59 -2.15 3.74
N LYS A 35 6.30 -1.87 5.01
CA LYS A 35 7.31 -1.44 5.99
C LYS A 35 7.67 -2.59 6.92
N TRP A 36 8.63 -3.40 6.50
CA TRP A 36 9.09 -4.56 7.26
C TRP A 36 10.32 -4.29 8.13
N LEU A 37 10.34 -3.11 8.76
CA LEU A 37 11.37 -2.71 9.72
C LEU A 37 10.78 -2.68 11.13
N GLY A 38 11.62 -2.83 12.15
CA GLY A 38 11.22 -2.76 13.56
C GLY A 38 10.76 -1.37 14.06
N LYS A 39 10.57 -0.40 13.15
CA LYS A 39 10.08 0.94 13.46
C LYS A 39 8.62 1.10 13.00
N PRO A 40 7.79 1.86 13.73
CA PRO A 40 6.39 2.09 13.36
C PRO A 40 6.21 2.68 11.97
N PHE A 41 5.07 2.39 11.32
CA PHE A 41 4.58 3.14 10.16
C PHE A 41 3.81 4.36 10.64
N ASP A 42 4.38 5.55 10.47
CA ASP A 42 3.89 6.80 11.06
C ASP A 42 3.32 7.77 10.02
N ARG A 43 2.99 8.99 10.46
CA ARG A 43 2.39 10.03 9.60
C ARG A 43 3.32 10.49 8.47
N HIS A 44 4.63 10.42 8.66
CA HIS A 44 5.58 10.75 7.62
C HIS A 44 5.53 9.69 6.51
N ASP A 45 5.53 8.41 6.90
CA ASP A 45 5.38 7.32 5.92
C ASP A 45 4.02 7.38 5.19
N LEU A 46 2.93 7.69 5.90
CA LEU A 46 1.61 7.88 5.28
C LEU A 46 1.61 9.00 4.24
N THR A 47 2.26 10.12 4.57
CA THR A 47 2.35 11.26 3.65
C THR A 47 3.12 10.89 2.38
N ALA A 48 4.24 10.18 2.55
CA ALA A 48 5.05 9.68 1.44
C ALA A 48 4.26 8.67 0.57
N LEU A 49 3.56 7.73 1.21
CA LEU A 49 2.70 6.76 0.54
C LEU A 49 1.60 7.45 -0.29
N ALA A 50 0.88 8.42 0.29
CA ALA A 50 -0.18 9.14 -0.42
C ALA A 50 0.35 9.91 -1.65
N GLN A 51 1.53 10.55 -1.52
CA GLN A 51 2.20 11.23 -2.62
C GLN A 51 2.70 10.27 -3.71
N GLY A 52 3.17 9.08 -3.31
CA GLY A 52 3.54 8.01 -4.23
C GLY A 52 2.33 7.45 -4.98
N ALA A 53 1.25 7.17 -4.26
CA ALA A 53 0.03 6.57 -4.78
C ALA A 53 -0.63 7.45 -5.85
N ALA A 54 -0.64 8.76 -5.66
CA ALA A 54 -1.14 9.72 -6.65
C ALA A 54 -0.38 9.69 -7.99
N LYS A 55 0.81 9.08 -8.06
CA LYS A 55 1.60 8.92 -9.30
C LYS A 55 1.33 7.58 -9.99
N VAL A 56 0.57 6.68 -9.37
CA VAL A 56 0.23 5.37 -9.94
C VAL A 56 -0.89 5.57 -10.97
N PRO A 57 -0.70 5.13 -12.23
CA PRO A 57 -1.76 5.20 -13.24
C PRO A 57 -3.04 4.50 -12.78
N GLY A 58 -4.18 5.16 -12.95
CA GLY A 58 -5.49 4.64 -12.55
C GLY A 58 -5.80 4.75 -11.05
N PHE A 59 -4.90 5.32 -10.22
CA PHE A 59 -5.19 5.66 -8.83
C PHE A 59 -5.95 6.99 -8.74
N THR A 60 -7.08 6.99 -8.04
CA THR A 60 -7.91 8.18 -7.84
C THR A 60 -8.08 8.43 -6.34
N PRO A 61 -7.49 9.50 -5.78
CA PRO A 61 -7.64 9.83 -4.36
C PRO A 61 -9.12 9.92 -3.94
N GLY A 62 -9.49 9.27 -2.83
CA GLY A 62 -10.87 9.21 -2.32
C GLY A 62 -11.74 8.13 -2.97
N THR A 63 -11.25 7.46 -4.02
CA THR A 63 -11.92 6.30 -4.65
C THR A 63 -11.05 5.04 -4.57
N SER A 64 -9.76 5.18 -4.84
CA SER A 64 -8.74 4.15 -4.68
C SER A 64 -8.17 4.22 -3.27
N GLY A 65 -8.02 3.07 -2.63
CA GLY A 65 -7.60 3.00 -1.24
C GLY A 65 -6.08 2.92 -1.03
N LEU A 66 -5.65 3.20 0.20
CA LEU A 66 -4.29 2.97 0.67
C LEU A 66 -4.20 1.67 1.45
N ALA A 67 -3.19 0.87 1.14
CA ALA A 67 -2.88 -0.37 1.85
C ALA A 67 -1.49 -0.32 2.49
N VAL A 68 -1.37 -0.76 3.74
CA VAL A 68 -0.09 -0.84 4.44
C VAL A 68 0.11 -2.24 4.98
N VAL A 69 1.30 -2.80 4.72
CA VAL A 69 1.78 -3.98 5.43
C VAL A 69 2.88 -3.51 6.39
N SER A 70 2.70 -3.71 7.70
CA SER A 70 3.71 -3.29 8.69
C SER A 70 4.12 -4.43 9.60
N LEU A 71 5.43 -4.56 9.84
CA LEU A 71 5.95 -5.46 10.88
C LEU A 71 5.66 -4.92 12.29
N SER A 72 5.67 -3.60 12.42
CA SER A 72 5.56 -2.88 13.69
C SER A 72 4.20 -2.17 13.80
N ALA A 73 4.02 -1.38 14.86
CA ALA A 73 2.79 -0.61 15.04
C ALA A 73 2.54 0.40 13.92
N THR A 74 1.27 0.71 13.69
CA THR A 74 0.80 1.79 12.81
C THR A 74 0.02 2.79 13.65
N PRO A 75 0.68 3.70 14.40
CA PRO A 75 0.05 4.63 15.34
C PRO A 75 -0.63 5.79 14.60
N LEU A 76 -1.59 5.47 13.72
CA LEU A 76 -2.39 6.42 12.97
C LEU A 76 -3.83 6.35 13.45
N PRO A 77 -4.59 7.46 13.38
CA PRO A 77 -6.01 7.45 13.69
C PRO A 77 -6.75 6.46 12.79
N GLU A 78 -7.82 5.87 13.32
CA GLU A 78 -8.70 5.01 12.55
C GLU A 78 -9.27 5.76 11.32
N GLY A 79 -9.31 5.08 10.18
CA GLY A 79 -9.81 5.65 8.92
C GLY A 79 -8.79 6.44 8.10
N GLU A 80 -7.55 6.65 8.58
CA GLU A 80 -6.50 7.28 7.75
C GLU A 80 -5.90 6.32 6.71
N ILE A 81 -6.08 5.01 6.89
CA ILE A 81 -5.68 3.96 5.93
C ILE A 81 -6.83 2.96 5.85
N GLU A 82 -7.31 2.63 4.63
CA GLU A 82 -8.43 1.68 4.49
C GLU A 82 -8.02 0.24 4.81
N LEU A 83 -6.75 -0.12 4.63
CA LEU A 83 -6.30 -1.49 4.85
C LEU A 83 -4.91 -1.54 5.50
N VAL A 84 -4.84 -2.17 6.66
CA VAL A 84 -3.58 -2.43 7.37
C VAL A 84 -3.47 -3.91 7.64
N TRP A 85 -2.38 -4.52 7.17
CA TRP A 85 -2.02 -5.90 7.45
C TRP A 85 -0.81 -5.96 8.38
N GLY A 86 -0.98 -6.65 9.49
CA GLY A 86 0.10 -6.98 10.41
C GLY A 86 0.75 -8.33 10.09
N PRO A 87 1.78 -8.73 10.85
CA PRO A 87 2.50 -9.98 10.62
C PRO A 87 1.61 -11.20 10.73
N ARG A 88 0.62 -11.17 11.63
CA ARG A 88 -0.32 -12.26 11.83
C ARG A 88 -1.22 -12.45 10.61
N ASP A 89 -1.70 -11.36 10.01
CA ASP A 89 -2.56 -11.41 8.82
C ASP A 89 -1.80 -12.00 7.63
N VAL A 90 -0.55 -11.56 7.44
CA VAL A 90 0.33 -12.08 6.40
C VAL A 90 0.57 -13.57 6.58
N VAL A 91 0.95 -14.02 7.78
CA VAL A 91 1.19 -15.45 8.05
C VAL A 91 -0.10 -16.26 7.89
N ALA A 92 -1.23 -15.73 8.38
CA ALA A 92 -2.54 -16.39 8.27
C ALA A 92 -2.96 -16.65 6.82
N ALA A 93 -2.65 -15.73 5.90
CA ALA A 93 -2.99 -15.87 4.48
C ALA A 93 -2.29 -17.05 3.78
N TRP A 94 -1.21 -17.60 4.37
CA TRP A 94 -0.47 -18.75 3.85
C TRP A 94 -0.75 -20.05 4.60
N ARG A 95 -1.64 -20.02 5.60
CA ARG A 95 -2.07 -21.24 6.29
C ARG A 95 -3.09 -21.97 5.40
N PRO A 96 -3.01 -23.32 5.32
CA PRO A 96 -3.89 -24.12 4.48
C PRO A 96 -5.35 -24.06 4.93
#